data_AF-A0A950E2C7-F1
#
_entry.id   AF-A0A950E2C7-F1
#
_cell.length_a   1.000
_cell.length_b   1.000
_cell.length_c   1.000
_cell.angle_alpha   90.00
_cell.angle_beta   90.00
_cell.angle_gamma   90.00
#
_symmetry.space_group_name_H-M   'P 1'
#
loop_
_entity.id
_entity.type
_entity.pdbx_description
1 polymer ?
#
loop_
_entity_poly.entity_id
_entity_poly.type
_entity_poly.pdbx_seq_one_letter_code
_entity_poly.pdbx_strand_id
1 'polypeptide(L)'
;MSSAEHGTQQAQTAPYEALARMIERELELTCTRDYEALESLKAEREALIASLPATPPASARAALQRAALMNKRVEIEILRVREALLLDAANVERVGRMARGYSPPRQERRHVEASA
;
A
#
# COMPACT_ATOMS: atom_id res chain seq x y z
N MET A 1 -32.52 -29.42 -16.75
CA MET A 1 -31.04 -29.44 -16.77
C MET A 1 -30.40 -28.10 -16.33
N SER A 2 -31.13 -27.18 -15.69
CA SER A 2 -30.64 -25.81 -15.42
C SER A 2 -29.74 -25.67 -14.17
N SER A 3 -29.81 -26.57 -13.19
CA SER A 3 -29.12 -26.39 -11.89
C SER A 3 -27.63 -26.74 -11.88
N ALA A 4 -27.15 -27.57 -12.81
CA ALA A 4 -25.74 -28.02 -12.83
C ALA A 4 -24.78 -27.01 -13.49
N GLU A 5 -25.26 -26.28 -14.49
CA GLU A 5 -24.47 -25.26 -15.19
C GLU A 5 -24.19 -24.05 -14.29
N HIS A 6 -25.19 -23.61 -13.50
CA HIS A 6 -25.05 -22.51 -12.55
C HIS A 6 -23.99 -22.79 -11.48
N GLY A 7 -23.94 -24.02 -10.93
CA GLY A 7 -22.93 -24.40 -9.93
C GLY A 7 -21.50 -24.39 -10.48
N THR A 8 -21.33 -24.78 -11.74
CA THR A 8 -20.02 -24.81 -12.42
C THR A 8 -19.52 -23.41 -12.72
N GLN A 9 -20.43 -22.49 -13.08
CA GLN A 9 -20.11 -21.10 -13.38
C GLN A 9 -19.81 -20.28 -12.11
N GLN A 10 -20.50 -20.57 -11.00
CA GLN A 10 -20.18 -20.03 -9.68
C GLN A 10 -18.79 -20.46 -9.21
N ALA A 11 -18.46 -21.75 -9.34
CA ALA A 11 -17.14 -22.26 -8.95
C ALA A 11 -15.99 -21.60 -9.74
N GLN A 12 -16.18 -21.35 -11.04
CA GLN A 12 -15.19 -20.68 -11.89
C GLN A 12 -15.03 -19.18 -11.58
N THR A 13 -16.07 -18.53 -11.07
CA THR A 13 -16.07 -17.08 -10.81
C THR A 13 -15.63 -16.74 -9.38
N ALA A 14 -15.78 -17.68 -8.44
CA ALA A 14 -15.41 -17.53 -7.03
C ALA A 14 -13.99 -16.98 -6.77
N PRO A 15 -12.91 -17.45 -7.43
CA PRO A 15 -11.57 -16.92 -7.15
C PRO A 15 -11.38 -15.48 -7.67
N TYR A 16 -12.10 -15.08 -8.72
CA TYR A 16 -12.08 -13.69 -9.20
C TYR A 16 -12.88 -12.75 -8.29
N GLU A 17 -14.00 -13.22 -7.73
CA GLU A 17 -14.73 -12.49 -6.70
C GLU A 17 -13.90 -12.33 -5.42
N ALA A 18 -13.15 -13.37 -5.05
CA ALA A 18 -12.19 -13.30 -3.94
C ALA A 18 -11.11 -12.25 -4.22
N LEU A 19 -10.50 -12.26 -5.41
CA LEU A 19 -9.51 -11.26 -5.82
C LEU A 19 -10.07 -9.83 -5.73
N ALA A 20 -11.29 -9.59 -6.22
CA ALA A 20 -11.92 -8.28 -6.15
C ALA A 20 -12.14 -7.82 -4.69
N ARG A 21 -12.59 -8.72 -3.79
CA ARG A 21 -12.72 -8.41 -2.36
C ARG A 21 -11.38 -8.13 -1.69
N MET A 22 -10.31 -8.82 -2.08
CA MET A 22 -8.98 -8.56 -1.54
C MET A 22 -8.49 -7.15 -1.91
N ILE A 23 -8.73 -6.70 -3.14
CA ILE A 23 -8.37 -5.34 -3.57
C ILE A 23 -9.23 -4.28 -2.85
N GLU A 24 -10.52 -4.57 -2.62
CA GLU A 24 -11.37 -3.71 -1.79
C GLU A 24 -10.82 -3.59 -0.37
N ARG A 25 -10.38 -4.71 0.22
CA ARG A 25 -9.75 -4.72 1.54
C ARG A 25 -8.41 -3.97 1.55
N GLU A 26 -7.61 -4.09 0.50
CA GLU A 26 -6.36 -3.34 0.36
C GLU A 26 -6.59 -1.83 0.32
N LEU A 27 -7.67 -1.38 -0.34
CA LEU A 27 -8.08 0.03 -0.30
C LEU A 27 -8.43 0.46 1.12
N GLU A 28 -9.21 -0.34 1.86
CA GLU A 28 -9.53 -0.06 3.26
C GLU A 28 -8.27 0.06 4.12
N LEU A 29 -7.36 -0.91 4.03
CA LEU A 29 -6.11 -0.94 4.80
C LEU A 29 -5.19 0.24 4.44
N THR A 30 -5.15 0.63 3.16
CA THR A 30 -4.42 1.82 2.70
C THR A 30 -5.00 3.09 3.33
N CYS A 31 -6.33 3.23 3.34
CA CYS A 31 -7.02 4.35 3.97
C CYS A 31 -6.77 4.41 5.48
N THR A 32 -6.73 3.26 6.17
CA THR A 32 -6.47 3.19 7.62
C THR A 32 -4.98 3.16 7.97
N ARG A 33 -4.08 3.16 6.98
CA ARG A 33 -2.62 3.10 7.15
C ARG A 33 -2.12 1.87 7.91
N ASP A 34 -2.85 0.76 7.79
CA ASP A 34 -2.48 -0.52 8.40
C ASP A 34 -1.59 -1.31 7.43
N TYR A 35 -0.31 -0.91 7.39
CA TYR A 35 0.66 -1.43 6.43
C TYR A 35 1.10 -2.87 6.73
N GLU A 36 1.04 -3.29 8.00
CA GLU A 36 1.38 -4.66 8.39
C GLU A 36 0.33 -5.66 7.89
N ALA A 37 -0.96 -5.34 8.06
CA ALA A 37 -2.03 -6.12 7.47
C ALA A 37 -2.00 -6.08 5.93
N LEU A 38 -1.59 -4.95 5.34
CA LEU A 38 -1.47 -4.81 3.89
C LEU A 38 -0.35 -5.69 3.31
N GLU A 39 0.78 -5.81 4.02
CA GLU A 39 1.87 -6.72 3.63
C GLU A 39 1.42 -8.19 3.65
N SER A 40 0.70 -8.59 4.71
CA SER A 40 0.13 -9.94 4.81
C SER A 40 -0.86 -10.23 3.67
N LEU A 41 -1.77 -9.29 3.40
CA LEU A 41 -2.77 -9.42 2.33
C LEU A 41 -2.13 -9.49 0.93
N LYS A 42 -1.00 -8.80 0.71
CA LYS A 42 -0.28 -8.84 -0.56
C LYS A 42 0.23 -10.23 -0.88
N ALA A 43 0.81 -10.93 0.11
CA ALA A 43 1.28 -12.31 -0.07
C ALA A 43 0.14 -13.27 -0.43
N GLU A 44 -1.00 -13.15 0.25
CA GLU A 44 -2.20 -13.92 -0.06
C GLU A 44 -2.71 -13.63 -1.48
N ARG A 45 -2.71 -12.36 -1.89
CA ARG A 45 -3.18 -11.93 -3.22
C ARG A 45 -2.27 -12.47 -4.31
N GLU A 46 -0.96 -12.42 -4.13
CA GLU A 46 0.01 -12.97 -5.08
C GLU A 46 -0.16 -14.49 -5.24
N ALA A 47 -0.36 -15.21 -4.13
CA ALA A 47 -0.65 -16.64 -4.16
C ALA A 47 -1.97 -16.95 -4.91
N LEU A 48 -3.03 -16.16 -4.67
CA LEU A 48 -4.28 -16.31 -5.40
C LEU A 48 -4.09 -16.05 -6.89
N ILE A 49 -3.43 -14.96 -7.27
CA ILE A 49 -3.16 -14.62 -8.68
C ILE A 49 -2.36 -15.72 -9.37
N ALA A 50 -1.35 -16.28 -8.71
CA ALA A 50 -0.55 -17.39 -9.25
C ALA A 50 -1.38 -18.66 -9.50
N SER A 51 -2.48 -18.85 -8.77
CA SER A 51 -3.40 -19.98 -8.94
C SER A 51 -4.45 -19.77 -10.05
N LEU A 52 -4.62 -18.53 -10.53
CA LEU A 52 -5.61 -18.22 -11.56
C LEU A 52 -5.16 -18.72 -12.94
N PRO A 53 -6.10 -19.18 -13.80
CA PRO A 53 -5.76 -19.55 -15.16
C PRO A 53 -5.34 -18.33 -15.97
N ALA A 54 -4.39 -18.53 -16.90
CA ALA A 54 -3.85 -17.47 -17.74
C ALA A 54 -4.92 -16.75 -18.59
N THR A 55 -5.99 -17.46 -18.98
CA THR A 55 -7.14 -16.87 -19.68
C THR A 55 -8.37 -16.96 -18.78
N PRO A 56 -8.89 -15.82 -18.29
CA PRO A 56 -10.06 -15.83 -17.42
C PRO A 56 -11.34 -16.17 -18.20
N PRO A 57 -12.31 -16.87 -17.58
CA PRO A 57 -13.60 -17.14 -18.19
C PRO A 57 -14.41 -15.84 -18.35
N ALA A 58 -15.29 -15.79 -19.35
CA ALA A 58 -16.11 -14.61 -19.63
C ALA A 58 -17.01 -14.18 -18.45
N SER A 59 -17.41 -15.13 -17.60
CA SER A 59 -18.20 -14.86 -16.39
C SER A 59 -17.44 -14.06 -15.34
N ALA A 60 -16.10 -14.10 -15.32
CA ALA A 60 -15.28 -13.34 -14.39
C ALA A 60 -15.18 -11.84 -14.72
N ARG A 61 -15.70 -11.42 -15.88
CA ARG A 61 -15.56 -10.04 -16.39
C ARG A 61 -16.01 -8.98 -15.37
N ALA A 62 -17.16 -9.17 -14.73
CA ALA A 62 -17.68 -8.20 -13.76
C ALA A 62 -16.77 -8.05 -12.54
N ALA A 63 -16.32 -9.18 -11.96
CA ALA A 63 -15.38 -9.19 -10.83
C ALA A 63 -14.05 -8.51 -11.20
N LEU A 64 -13.52 -8.80 -12.38
CA LEU A 64 -12.27 -8.20 -12.87
C LEU A 64 -12.40 -6.69 -13.14
N GLN A 65 -13.54 -6.24 -13.66
CA GLN A 65 -13.80 -4.80 -13.82
C GLN A 65 -13.87 -4.10 -12.46
N ARG A 66 -14.52 -4.72 -11.47
CA ARG A 66 -14.58 -4.21 -10.09
C ARG A 66 -13.18 -4.12 -9.47
N ALA A 67 -12.40 -5.19 -9.58
CA ALA A 67 -11.00 -5.25 -9.16
C ALA A 67 -10.15 -4.16 -9.81
N ALA A 68 -10.26 -3.95 -11.12
CA ALA A 68 -9.53 -2.92 -11.85
C ALA A 68 -9.88 -1.50 -11.35
N LEU A 69 -11.17 -1.22 -11.12
CA LEU A 69 -11.62 0.05 -10.58
C LEU A 69 -11.06 0.30 -9.17
N MET A 70 -11.08 -0.71 -8.30
CA MET A 70 -10.56 -0.58 -6.95
C MET A 70 -9.04 -0.43 -6.91
N ASN A 71 -8.30 -1.13 -7.79
CA ASN A 71 -6.86 -0.92 -7.95
C ASN A 71 -6.53 0.54 -8.30
N LYS A 72 -7.31 1.16 -9.18
CA LYS A 72 -7.13 2.59 -9.48
C LYS A 72 -7.37 3.50 -8.29
N ARG A 73 -8.30 3.14 -7.40
CA ARG A 73 -8.50 3.86 -6.14
C ARG A 73 -7.33 3.67 -5.18
N VAL A 74 -6.80 2.45 -5.05
CA VAL A 74 -5.60 2.16 -4.25
C VAL A 74 -4.42 2.99 -4.74
N GLU A 75 -4.16 3.01 -6.06
CA GLU A 75 -3.10 3.82 -6.67
C GLU A 75 -3.23 5.31 -6.28
N ILE A 76 -4.45 5.86 -6.35
CA ILE A 76 -4.72 7.26 -5.97
C ILE A 76 -4.41 7.50 -4.49
N GLU A 77 -4.85 6.60 -3.59
CA GLU A 77 -4.59 6.77 -2.15
C GLU A 77 -3.11 6.67 -1.79
N ILE A 78 -2.37 5.76 -2.43
CA ILE A 78 -0.91 5.67 -2.25
C ILE A 78 -0.24 6.99 -2.65
N LEU A 79 -0.65 7.59 -3.77
CA LEU A 79 -0.11 8.88 -4.21
C LEU A 79 -0.42 10.01 -3.22
N ARG A 80 -1.64 10.04 -2.67
CA ARG A 80 -2.05 11.02 -1.64
C ARG A 80 -1.22 10.88 -0.37
N VAL A 81 -1.02 9.65 0.11
CA VAL A 81 -0.19 9.39 1.29
C VAL A 81 1.25 9.80 1.03
N ARG A 82 1.81 9.49 -0.14
CA ARG A 82 3.16 9.89 -0.52
C ARG A 82 3.33 11.42 -0.51
N GLU A 83 2.36 12.15 -1.07
CA GLU A 83 2.39 13.62 -1.07
C GLU A 83 2.36 14.19 0.36
N ALA A 84 1.49 13.66 1.23
CA ALA A 84 1.43 14.07 2.63
C ALA A 84 2.76 13.83 3.36
N LEU A 85 3.39 12.66 3.17
CA LEU A 85 4.67 12.34 3.78
C LEU A 85 5.81 13.26 3.32
N LEU A 86 5.82 13.67 2.05
CA LEU A 86 6.81 14.61 1.54
C LEU A 86 6.66 16.01 2.16
N LEU A 87 5.43 16.47 2.37
CA LEU A 87 5.16 17.74 3.06
C LEU A 87 5.59 17.67 4.52
N ASP A 88 5.29 16.58 5.22
CA ASP A 88 5.69 16.36 6.61
C ASP A 88 7.22 16.33 6.75
N ALA A 89 7.91 15.62 5.85
CA ALA A 89 9.38 15.58 5.84
C ALA A 89 9.99 16.98 5.67
N ALA A 90 9.48 17.78 4.72
CA ALA A 90 9.93 19.15 4.52
C ALA A 90 9.70 20.04 5.75
N ASN A 91 8.61 19.80 6.49
CA ASN A 91 8.32 20.50 7.74
C ASN A 91 9.32 20.11 8.85
N VAL A 92 9.59 18.82 9.02
CA VAL A 92 10.58 18.32 9.99
C VAL A 92 11.96 18.92 9.72
N GLU A 93 12.40 18.95 8.46
CA GLU A 93 13.66 19.59 8.09
C GLU A 93 13.71 21.07 8.45
N ARG A 94 12.60 21.80 8.20
CA ARG A 94 12.49 23.22 8.53
C ARG A 94 12.60 23.44 10.03
N VAL A 95 11.87 22.66 10.84
CA VAL A 95 11.94 22.71 12.29
C VAL A 95 13.35 22.38 12.79
N GLY A 96 13.99 21.35 12.22
CA GLY A 96 15.38 21.00 12.54
C GLY A 96 16.40 22.09 12.19
N ARG A 97 16.20 22.85 11.11
CA ARG A 97 17.00 24.04 10.79
C ARG A 97 16.79 25.15 11.83
N MET A 98 15.55 25.43 12.22
CA MET A 98 15.25 26.44 13.25
C MET A 98 15.84 26.06 14.61
N ALA A 99 15.68 24.81 15.03
CA ALA A 99 16.21 24.32 16.31
C ALA A 99 17.75 24.43 16.39
N ARG A 100 18.45 24.20 15.28
CA ARG A 100 19.91 24.43 15.20
C ARG A 100 20.29 25.89 15.42
N GLY A 101 19.45 26.84 15.02
CA GLY A 101 19.65 28.26 15.29
C GLY A 101 19.55 28.62 16.79
N TYR A 102 18.84 27.81 17.58
CA TYR A 102 18.77 27.95 19.03
C TYR A 102 19.81 27.13 19.79
N SER A 103 20.64 26.34 19.09
CA SER A 103 21.73 25.62 19.75
C SER A 103 22.81 26.62 20.21
N PRO A 104 23.19 26.60 21.49
CA PRO A 104 24.22 27.52 21.99
C PRO A 104 25.53 27.30 21.23
N PRO A 105 26.32 28.35 20.99
CA PRO A 105 27.62 28.21 20.35
C PRO A 105 28.45 27.18 21.14
N ARG A 106 28.98 26.16 20.44
CA ARG A 106 29.90 25.20 21.05
C ARG A 106 31.07 26.00 21.63
N GLN A 107 31.24 25.95 22.96
CA GLN A 107 32.43 26.50 23.60
C GLN A 107 33.66 25.96 22.87
N GLU A 108 34.48 26.87 22.35
CA GLU A 108 35.77 26.55 21.76
C GLU A 108 36.52 25.67 22.75
N ARG A 109 36.81 24.43 22.34
CA ARG A 109 37.66 23.55 23.12
C ARG A 109 39.02 24.22 23.18
N ARG A 110 39.34 24.74 24.36
CA ARG A 110 40.65 25.31 24.69
C ARG A 110 41.70 24.28 24.27
N HIS A 111 42.47 24.58 23.23
CA HIS A 111 43.59 23.74 22.82
C HIS A 111 44.53 23.65 24.03
N VAL A 112 44.65 22.46 24.60
CA VAL A 112 45.69 22.18 25.59
C VAL A 112 46.98 22.12 24.79
N GLU A 113 47.77 23.19 24.87
CA GLU A 113 49.15 23.18 24.37
C GLU A 113 49.90 22.09 25.13
N ALA A 114 50.39 21.09 24.40
CA ALA A 114 51.30 20.09 24.95
C ALA A 114 52.65 20.76 25.16
N SER A 115 53.00 21.05 26.42
CA SER A 115 54.36 21.46 26.78
C SER A 115 55.35 20.33 26.52
N ALA A 116 56.45 20.67 25.84
CA ALA A 116 57.61 19.83 25.58
C ALA A 116 58.51 19.65 26.81
#